data_AF-A0A8X6HYB3-F1
#
_entry.id   AF-A0A8X6HYB3-F1
#
_cell.length_a   1.000
_cell.length_b   1.000
_cell.length_c   1.000
_cell.angle_alpha   90.00
_cell.angle_beta   90.00
_cell.angle_gamma   90.00
#
_symmetry.space_group_name_H-M   'P 1'
#
loop_
_entity.id
_entity.type
_entity.pdbx_description
1 polymer ?
#
loop_
_entity_poly.entity_id
_entity_poly.type
_entity_poly.pdbx_seq_one_letter_code
_entity_poly.pdbx_strand_id
1 'polypeptide(L)' 'MSCDGRRLFLKDNESPHRSAVATEWFKEHSYEFRTLSWPPNFPDNSIEHIFNVLQRVVLRSSPSRTTIA' A
#
# COMPACT_ATOMS: atom_id res chain seq x y z
N MET A 1 13.54 23.52 -2.14
CA MET A 1 13.25 22.13 -1.77
C MET A 1 13.99 21.25 -2.76
N SER A 2 15.10 20.63 -2.35
CA SER A 2 15.89 19.78 -3.24
C SER A 2 15.26 18.39 -3.28
N CYS A 3 14.69 18.02 -4.42
CA CYS A 3 14.31 16.64 -4.68
C CYS A 3 15.63 15.94 -5.03
N ASP A 4 16.16 15.15 -4.11
CA ASP A 4 17.39 14.37 -4.31
C ASP A 4 17.24 13.22 -5.34
N GLY A 5 16.16 13.21 -6.13
CA GLY A 5 15.87 12.25 -7.20
C GLY A 5 15.47 10.86 -6.71
N ARG A 6 15.39 10.64 -5.39
CA ARG A 6 15.10 9.33 -4.81
C ARG A 6 13.64 8.96 -4.93
N ARG A 7 13.40 7.68 -5.17
CA ARG A 7 12.06 7.08 -5.22
C ARG A 7 11.48 7.05 -3.81
N LEU A 8 10.20 7.36 -3.68
CA LEU A 8 9.50 7.28 -2.40
C LEU A 8 8.85 5.90 -2.26
N PHE A 9 9.13 5.23 -1.15
CA PHE A 9 8.46 3.99 -0.77
C PHE A 9 7.61 4.23 0.46
N LEU A 10 6.29 4.04 0.34
CA LEU A 10 5.37 4.19 1.45
C LEU A 10 5.21 2.83 2.13
N LYS A 11 5.75 2.69 3.33
CA LYS A 11 5.75 1.44 4.09
C LYS A 11 4.55 1.43 5.04
N ASP A 12 3.66 0.46 4.88
CA ASP A 12 2.59 0.20 5.85
C ASP A 12 3.15 -0.35 7.18
N ASN A 13 2.31 -0.35 8.21
CA ASN A 13 2.71 -0.80 9.56
C ASN A 13 2.33 -2.27 9.83
N GLU A 14 2.00 -3.04 8.80
CA GLU A 14 1.55 -4.42 8.98
C GLU A 14 2.72 -5.30 9.44
N SER A 15 2.43 -6.18 10.42
CA SER A 15 3.46 -7.02 11.05
C SER A 15 4.27 -7.86 10.05
N PRO A 16 3.67 -8.45 8.99
CA PRO A 16 4.41 -9.18 7.95
C PRO A 16 5.42 -8.31 7.18
N HIS A 17 5.17 -7.01 7.04
CA HIS A 17 6.01 -6.09 6.24
C HIS A 17 7.13 -5.43 7.07
N ARG A 18 7.21 -5.75 8.36
CA ARG A 18 8.26 -5.28 9.28
C ARG A 18 9.44 -6.25 9.42
N SER A 19 9.65 -7.14 8.44
CA SER A 19 10.82 -8.02 8.43
C SER A 19 12.14 -7.24 8.56
N ALA A 20 13.08 -7.80 9.33
CA ALA A 20 14.43 -7.26 9.47
C ALA A 20 15.14 -7.22 8.11
N VAL A 21 14.96 -8.26 7.30
CA VAL A 21 15.55 -8.38 5.95
C VAL A 21 15.09 -7.24 5.04
N ALA A 22 13.78 -6.96 5.01
CA ALA A 22 13.24 -5.85 4.21
C ALA A 22 13.79 -4.51 4.72
N THR A 23 13.93 -4.36 6.04
CA THR A 23 14.45 -3.14 6.66
C THR A 23 15.94 -2.92 6.36
N GLU A 24 16.75 -3.97 6.34
CA GLU A 24 18.17 -3.90 5.93
C GLU A 24 18.32 -3.55 4.45
N TRP A 25 17.54 -4.19 3.58
CA TRP A 25 17.55 -3.89 2.16
C TRP A 25 17.30 -2.40 1.87
N PHE A 26 16.31 -1.79 2.53
CA PHE A 26 16.03 -0.35 2.36
C PHE A 26 17.12 0.56 2.94
N LYS A 27 17.88 0.12 3.95
CA LYS A 27 19.03 0.87 4.47
C LYS A 27 20.18 0.87 3.45
N GLU A 28 20.49 -0.30 2.89
CA GLU A 28 21.51 -0.47 1.85
C GLU A 28 21.17 0.35 0.59
N HIS A 29 19.88 0.45 0.25
CA HIS A 29 19.40 1.16 -0.93
C HIS A 29 18.88 2.58 -0.62
N SER A 30 19.32 3.18 0.48
CA SER A 30 18.91 4.53 0.90
C SER A 30 19.31 5.65 -0.06
N TYR A 31 20.25 5.38 -0.96
CA TYR A 31 20.64 6.28 -2.05
C TYR A 31 19.61 6.33 -3.19
N GLU A 32 18.83 5.25 -3.38
CA GLU A 32 17.79 5.14 -4.41
C GLU A 32 16.40 5.36 -3.83
N PHE A 33 16.15 4.87 -2.60
CA PHE A 33 14.84 4.90 -1.97
C PHE A 33 14.83 5.72 -0.69
N ARG A 34 13.78 6.53 -0.54
CA ARG A 34 13.40 7.14 0.74
C ARG A 34 12.11 6.48 1.23
N THR A 35 12.22 5.78 2.36
CA THR A 35 11.06 5.13 2.97
C THR A 35 10.30 6.11 3.85
N LEU A 36 8.99 6.22 3.66
CA LEU A 36 8.07 6.97 4.51
C LEU A 36 7.30 6.00 5.40
N SER A 37 7.26 6.29 6.70
CA SER A 37 6.44 5.54 7.64
C SER A 37 4.97 5.95 7.50
N TRP A 38 4.07 4.98 7.53
CA TRP A 38 2.64 5.26 7.62
C TRP A 38 2.32 6.05 8.90
N PRO A 39 1.58 7.18 8.84
CA PRO A 39 1.17 7.87 10.03
C PRO A 39 0.05 7.09 10.74
N PRO A 40 0.08 6.96 12.08
CA PRO A 40 -0.87 6.12 12.84
C PRO A 40 -2.34 6.58 12.75
N ASN A 41 -2.59 7.82 12.33
CA ASN A 41 -3.92 8.43 12.27
C ASN A 41 -4.55 8.43 10.86
N PHE A 42 -3.91 7.79 9.87
CA PHE A 42 -4.50 7.62 8.54
C PHE A 42 -5.03 6.19 8.40
N PRO A 43 -6.35 5.97 8.59
CA PRO A 43 -6.93 4.63 8.66
C PRO A 43 -7.10 3.98 7.29
N ASP A 44 -6.96 4.74 6.20
CA ASP A 44 -7.11 4.23 4.84
C ASP A 44 -5.79 4.38 4.10
N ASN A 45 -5.15 3.25 3.81
CA ASN A 45 -4.01 3.26 2.93
C ASN A 45 -4.44 3.60 1.49
N SER A 46 -3.62 4.31 0.71
CA SER A 46 -3.99 4.66 -0.67
C SER A 46 -4.27 3.42 -1.53
N ILE A 47 -3.72 2.28 -1.12
CA ILE A 47 -4.00 0.95 -1.68
C ILE A 47 -5.42 0.46 -1.32
N GLU A 48 -5.94 0.75 -0.13
CA GLU A 48 -7.30 0.45 0.33
C GLU A 48 -8.32 1.29 -0.42
N HIS A 49 -8.03 2.56 -0.70
CA HIS A 49 -8.89 3.34 -1.58
C HIS A 49 -8.98 2.70 -2.97
N ILE A 50 -7.85 2.26 -3.53
CA ILE A 50 -7.81 1.55 -4.81
C ILE A 50 -8.58 0.23 -4.73
N PHE A 51 -8.37 -0.58 -3.67
CA PHE A 51 -9.09 -1.84 -3.47
C PHE A 51 -10.59 -1.63 -3.29
N ASN A 52 -11.01 -0.58 -2.59
CA ASN A 52 -12.42 -0.21 -2.44
C ASN A 52 -13.06 0.12 -3.79
N VAL A 53 -12.37 0.87 -4.65
CA VAL A 53 -12.83 1.15 -6.01
C VAL A 53 -12.89 -0.14 -6.84
N LEU A 54 -11.83 -0.95 -6.80
CA LEU A 54 -11.78 -2.24 -7.50
C LEU A 54 -12.89 -3.18 -7.07
N GLN A 55 -13.16 -3.28 -5.77
CA GLN A 55 -14.23 -4.11 -5.21
C GLN A 55 -15.60 -3.68 -5.75
N ARG A 56 -15.88 -2.37 -5.83
CA ARG A 56 -17.13 -1.88 -6.42
C ARG A 56 -17.25 -2.25 -7.90
N VAL A 57 -16.16 -2.18 -8.64
CA VAL A 57 -16.13 -2.61 -10.05
C VAL A 57 -16.42 -4.11 -10.14
N VAL A 58 -15.74 -4.94 -9.35
CA VAL A 58 -15.96 -6.40 -9.33
C VAL A 58 -17.40 -6.75 -8.97
N LEU A 59 -17.98 -6.10 -7.95
CA LEU A 59 -19.37 -6.33 -7.55
C LEU A 59 -20.38 -5.92 -8.62
N ARG A 60 -20.13 -4.84 -9.35
CA ARG A 60 -20.98 -4.40 -10.48
C ARG A 60 -20.83 -5.29 -11.71
N SER A 61 -19.65 -5.86 -11.93
CA SER A 61 -19.35 -6.74 -13.05
C SER A 61 -19.72 -8.20 -12.79
N SER A 62 -20.04 -8.55 -11.54
CA SER A 62 -20.56 -9.87 -11.20
C SER A 62 -22.03 -9.94 -11.64
N PRO A 63 -22.45 -10.94 -12.46
CA PRO A 63 -23.86 -11.13 -12.72
C PRO A 63 -24.55 -11.38 -11.38
N SER A 64 -25.64 -10.65 -11.10
CA SER A 64 -26.44 -10.83 -9.90
C SER A 64 -26.53 -12.31 -9.56
N ARG A 65 -26.09 -12.71 -8.37
CA ARG A 65 -26.44 -14.02 -7.84
C ARG A 65 -27.95 -13.98 -7.65
N THR A 66 -28.68 -14.39 -8.69
CA THR A 66 -30.11 -14.62 -8.63
C THR A 66 -30.29 -15.70 -7.58
N THR A 67 -30.73 -15.31 -6.39
CA THR A 67 -31.32 -16.21 -5.42
C THR A 67 -32.55 -16.78 -6.10
N ILE A 68 -32.45 -18.03 -6.56
CA ILE A 68 -33.64 -18.81 -6.91
C ILE A 68 -34.12 -19.41 -5.60
N ALA A 69 -35.38 -19.08 -5.27
CA ALA A 69 -36.13 -19.55 -4.11
C ALA A 69 -36.32 -21.07 -4.11
#